data_AF-A0A7S4I538-F1
#
_entry.id   AF-A0A7S4I538-F1
#
_cell.length_a   1.000
_cell.length_b   1.000
_cell.length_c   1.000
_cell.angle_alpha   90.00
_cell.angle_beta   90.00
_cell.angle_gamma   90.00
#
_symmetry.space_group_name_H-M   'P 1'
#
loop_
_entity.id
_entity.type
_entity.pdbx_description
1 polymer ?
#
loop_
_entity_poly.entity_id
_entity_poly.type
_entity_poly.pdbx_seq_one_letter_code
_entity_poly.pdbx_strand_id
1 'polypeptide(L)'
;EQFQQVQTSDLEAVNRFMPTLKAFSSIFSSLNKSMQAFSTAYESLQEEKRESLHVARATLTPLMTLITRLVTEEANYIYGLEQIVNFFQTRLREEHLINNADEATIFSGCDAILAIHQPLLEDLKAILRNPRVGQVGDIFLKYRDEFNVYKAFIVNMKEAQACLERVCKDKGVAQFMKSNEKSGHTLLELLKLPMRRLEDYVFILTEIYKVETLFSSGVDIGEARDMFHDLLDTIDSEGSVA
;
A
#
# COMPACT_ATOMS: atom_id res chain seq x y z
N GLU A 1 98.98 -3.50 18.83
CA GLU A 1 98.18 -3.18 17.63
C GLU A 1 96.89 -3.99 17.45
N GLN A 2 96.56 -4.96 18.32
CA GLN A 2 95.31 -5.75 18.20
C GLN A 2 94.03 -5.07 18.74
N PHE A 3 94.12 -3.90 19.37
CA PHE A 3 92.96 -3.19 19.92
C PHE A 3 92.22 -2.29 18.92
N GLN A 4 92.74 -2.12 17.70
CA GLN A 4 92.13 -1.25 16.67
C GLN A 4 91.33 -2.02 15.60
N GLN A 5 91.43 -3.35 15.56
CA GLN A 5 90.68 -4.21 14.61
C GLN A 5 89.35 -4.75 15.17
N VAL A 6 89.16 -4.73 16.50
CA VAL A 6 87.94 -5.29 17.12
C VAL A 6 86.77 -4.29 17.04
N GLN A 7 87.02 -2.98 17.14
CA GLN A 7 85.96 -1.96 17.05
C GLN A 7 85.45 -1.71 15.62
N THR A 8 86.24 -1.99 14.58
CA THR A 8 85.82 -1.78 13.17
C THR A 8 84.95 -2.91 12.64
N SER A 9 85.16 -4.15 13.09
CA SER A 9 84.39 -5.32 12.62
C SER A 9 82.92 -5.31 13.08
N ASP A 10 82.65 -4.87 14.31
CA ASP A 10 81.29 -4.72 14.83
C ASP A 10 80.54 -3.55 14.18
N LEU A 11 81.24 -2.45 13.84
CA LEU A 11 80.64 -1.30 13.17
C LEU A 11 80.32 -1.58 11.69
N GLU A 12 81.15 -2.37 11.01
CA GLU A 12 80.89 -2.86 9.66
C GLU A 12 79.76 -3.89 9.61
N ALA A 13 79.66 -4.77 10.61
CA ALA A 13 78.55 -5.71 10.76
C ALA A 13 77.22 -4.96 10.97
N VAL A 14 77.19 -3.97 11.86
CA VAL A 14 76.01 -3.11 12.07
C VAL A 14 75.65 -2.32 10.80
N ASN A 15 76.63 -1.74 10.11
CA ASN A 15 76.39 -1.02 8.84
C ASN A 15 75.93 -1.93 7.69
N ARG A 16 76.24 -3.24 7.71
CA ARG A 16 75.71 -4.22 6.75
C ARG A 16 74.25 -4.59 7.00
N PHE A 17 73.78 -4.55 8.25
CA PHE A 17 72.40 -4.87 8.62
C PHE A 17 71.45 -3.65 8.61
N MET A 18 71.99 -2.44 8.64
CA MET A 18 71.22 -1.18 8.56
C MET A 18 70.36 -1.01 7.29
N PRO A 19 70.83 -1.37 6.07
CA PRO A 19 70.02 -1.28 4.85
C PRO A 19 68.82 -2.23 4.87
N THR A 20 68.99 -3.45 5.40
CA THR A 20 67.94 -4.45 5.57
C THR A 20 66.91 -4.04 6.62
N LEU A 21 67.34 -3.41 7.71
CA LEU A 21 66.43 -2.82 8.71
C LEU A 21 65.64 -1.62 8.16
N LYS A 22 66.26 -0.75 7.35
CA LYS A 22 65.57 0.34 6.64
C LYS A 22 64.58 -0.18 5.60
N ALA A 23 64.94 -1.23 4.86
CA ALA A 23 64.04 -1.91 3.93
C ALA A 23 62.84 -2.52 4.66
N PHE A 24 63.06 -3.18 5.81
CA PHE A 24 62.00 -3.73 6.65
C PHE A 24 61.08 -2.63 7.21
N SER A 25 61.63 -1.51 7.68
CA SER A 25 60.87 -0.33 8.10
C SER A 25 60.05 0.28 6.97
N SER A 26 60.60 0.35 5.75
CA SER A 26 59.90 0.83 4.56
C SER A 26 58.76 -0.11 4.16
N ILE A 27 59.00 -1.43 4.23
CA ILE A 27 57.97 -2.44 3.97
C ILE A 27 56.87 -2.37 5.02
N PHE A 28 57.23 -2.29 6.31
CA PHE A 28 56.27 -2.20 7.41
C PHE A 28 55.44 -0.90 7.34
N SER A 29 56.06 0.24 7.02
CA SER A 29 55.33 1.50 6.84
C SER A 29 54.42 1.48 5.61
N SER A 30 54.83 0.82 4.52
CA SER A 30 53.99 0.60 3.35
C SER A 30 52.82 -0.33 3.66
N LEU A 31 53.05 -1.40 4.43
CA LEU A 31 52.02 -2.32 4.90
C LEU A 31 51.01 -1.60 5.81
N ASN A 32 51.49 -0.78 6.75
CA ASN A 32 50.64 0.02 7.63
C ASN A 32 49.78 1.04 6.85
N LYS A 33 50.37 1.70 5.83
CA LYS A 33 49.61 2.58 4.92
C LYS A 33 48.54 1.82 4.14
N SER A 34 48.85 0.62 3.64
CA SER A 34 47.85 -0.21 2.94
C SER A 34 46.74 -0.68 3.88
N MET A 35 47.05 -1.00 5.13
CA MET A 35 46.05 -1.38 6.13
C MET A 35 45.14 -0.20 6.49
N GLN A 36 45.70 1.00 6.64
CA GLN A 36 44.91 2.23 6.84
C GLN A 36 44.00 2.51 5.65
N ALA A 37 44.53 2.41 4.41
CA ALA A 37 43.73 2.58 3.20
C ALA A 37 42.59 1.56 3.09
N PHE A 38 42.84 0.30 3.46
CA PHE A 38 41.79 -0.73 3.52
C PHE A 38 40.73 -0.43 4.59
N SER A 39 41.14 -0.01 5.80
CA SER A 39 40.20 0.38 6.87
C SER A 39 39.32 1.55 6.43
N THR A 40 39.91 2.58 5.83
CA THR A 40 39.17 3.74 5.32
C THR A 40 38.21 3.35 4.20
N ALA A 41 38.63 2.49 3.27
CA ALA A 41 37.75 1.99 2.20
C ALA A 41 36.61 1.11 2.73
N TYR A 42 36.88 0.31 3.77
CA TYR A 42 35.86 -0.50 4.43
C TYR A 42 34.84 0.37 5.17
N GLU A 43 35.30 1.40 5.88
CA GLU A 43 34.46 2.38 6.55
C GLU A 43 33.61 3.18 5.55
N SER A 44 34.17 3.62 4.42
CA SER A 44 33.40 4.33 3.39
C SER A 44 32.31 3.46 2.76
N LEU A 45 32.58 2.17 2.53
CA LEU A 45 31.58 1.21 2.03
C LEU A 45 30.46 0.96 3.05
N GLN A 46 30.80 0.90 4.34
CA GLN A 46 29.80 0.76 5.42
C GLN A 46 28.92 2.02 5.50
N GLU A 47 29.51 3.21 5.36
CA GLU A 47 28.76 4.46 5.38
C GLU A 47 27.85 4.62 4.17
N GLU A 48 28.32 4.30 2.96
CA GLU A 48 27.50 4.27 1.73
C GLU A 48 26.30 3.33 1.86
N LYS A 49 26.51 2.13 2.44
CA LYS A 49 25.44 1.18 2.71
C LYS A 49 24.46 1.71 3.76
N ARG A 50 24.95 2.42 4.79
CA ARG A 50 24.13 3.02 5.85
C ARG A 50 23.26 4.15 5.32
N GLU A 51 23.81 5.02 4.49
CA GLU A 51 23.09 6.09 3.80
C GLU A 51 22.04 5.52 2.84
N SER A 52 22.42 4.53 2.01
CA SER A 52 21.50 3.84 1.09
C SER A 52 20.33 3.19 1.84
N LEU A 53 20.62 2.51 2.96
CA LEU A 53 19.60 1.91 3.82
C LEU A 53 18.72 2.96 4.51
N HIS A 54 19.29 4.09 4.95
CA HIS A 54 18.54 5.19 5.55
C HIS A 54 17.58 5.84 4.54
N VAL A 55 18.04 6.11 3.32
CA VAL A 55 17.20 6.63 2.23
C VAL A 55 16.09 5.64 1.90
N ALA A 56 16.41 4.35 1.72
CA ALA A 56 15.41 3.32 1.46
C ALA A 56 14.38 3.20 2.60
N ARG A 57 14.81 3.32 3.86
CA ARG A 57 13.91 3.27 5.01
C ARG A 57 13.05 4.51 5.13
N ALA A 58 13.60 5.69 4.85
CA ALA A 58 12.89 6.96 4.87
C ALA A 58 11.76 7.01 3.83
N THR A 59 11.85 6.22 2.75
CA THR A 59 10.89 6.24 1.63
C THR A 59 10.00 5.00 1.53
N LEU A 60 10.49 3.81 1.92
CA LEU A 60 9.67 2.60 2.01
C LEU A 60 8.66 2.67 3.16
N THR A 61 8.99 3.37 4.24
CA THR A 61 8.09 3.54 5.38
C THR A 61 6.79 4.28 4.98
N PRO A 62 6.84 5.44 4.30
CA PRO A 62 5.64 6.09 3.74
C PRO A 62 4.79 5.18 2.86
N LEU A 63 5.41 4.45 1.92
CA LEU A 63 4.68 3.53 1.03
C LEU A 63 3.95 2.45 1.83
N MET A 64 4.63 1.85 2.82
CA MET A 64 4.02 0.84 3.69
C MET A 64 2.88 1.40 4.54
N THR A 65 2.98 2.64 5.00
CA THR A 65 1.87 3.31 5.71
C THR A 65 0.65 3.46 4.81
N LEU A 66 0.83 3.86 3.55
CA LEU A 66 -0.25 3.99 2.58
C LEU A 66 -0.90 2.65 2.25
N ILE A 67 -0.10 1.60 2.01
CA ILE A 67 -0.62 0.25 1.73
C ILE A 67 -1.36 -0.32 2.94
N THR A 68 -0.82 -0.12 4.15
CA THR A 68 -1.50 -0.57 5.39
C THR A 68 -2.83 0.14 5.58
N ARG A 69 -2.87 1.45 5.31
CA ARG A 69 -4.10 2.24 5.32
C ARG A 69 -5.09 1.70 4.29
N LEU A 70 -4.66 1.50 3.04
CA LEU A 70 -5.49 0.94 1.97
C LEU A 70 -6.12 -0.39 2.39
N VAL A 71 -5.34 -1.34 2.91
CA VAL A 71 -5.82 -2.66 3.38
C VAL A 71 -6.81 -2.52 4.53
N THR A 72 -6.53 -1.61 5.48
CA THR A 72 -7.40 -1.40 6.65
C THR A 72 -8.74 -0.80 6.23
N GLU A 73 -8.71 0.22 5.37
CA GLU A 73 -9.91 0.85 4.84
C GLU A 73 -10.71 -0.11 3.94
N GLU A 74 -10.03 -0.97 3.18
CA GLU A 74 -10.67 -2.01 2.38
C GLU A 74 -11.43 -3.02 3.25
N ALA A 75 -10.82 -3.47 4.35
CA ALA A 75 -11.48 -4.36 5.30
C ALA A 75 -12.71 -3.70 5.95
N ASN A 76 -12.61 -2.43 6.33
CA ASN A 76 -13.73 -1.67 6.89
C ASN A 76 -14.86 -1.46 5.86
N TYR A 77 -14.51 -1.25 4.60
CA TYR A 77 -15.47 -1.12 3.52
C TYR A 77 -16.23 -2.43 3.28
N ILE A 78 -15.52 -3.56 3.22
CA ILE A 78 -16.14 -4.90 3.11
C ILE A 78 -17.06 -5.16 4.30
N TYR A 79 -16.64 -4.83 5.52
CA TYR A 79 -17.52 -4.94 6.68
C TYR A 79 -18.82 -4.13 6.49
N GLY A 80 -18.73 -2.90 5.97
CA GLY A 80 -19.91 -2.10 5.63
C GLY A 80 -20.82 -2.75 4.60
N LEU A 81 -20.25 -3.37 3.55
CA LEU A 81 -21.00 -4.12 2.54
C LEU A 81 -21.66 -5.38 3.12
N GLU A 82 -20.97 -6.10 4.00
CA GLU A 82 -21.53 -7.25 4.71
C GLU A 82 -22.71 -6.86 5.60
N GLN A 83 -22.67 -5.68 6.24
CA GLN A 83 -23.82 -5.16 6.97
C GLN A 83 -25.02 -4.92 6.04
N ILE A 84 -24.81 -4.46 4.81
CA ILE A 84 -25.87 -4.27 3.82
C ILE A 84 -26.49 -5.62 3.42
N VAL A 85 -25.67 -6.57 2.97
CA VAL A 85 -26.12 -7.84 2.37
C VAL A 85 -26.51 -8.89 3.42
N ASN A 86 -25.59 -9.19 4.32
CA ASN A 86 -25.74 -10.31 5.25
C ASN A 86 -26.63 -9.97 6.44
N PHE A 87 -26.82 -8.68 6.73
CA PHE A 87 -27.67 -8.23 7.82
C PHE A 87 -28.94 -7.53 7.33
N PHE A 88 -28.86 -6.34 6.75
CA PHE A 88 -30.07 -5.56 6.41
C PHE A 88 -30.96 -6.27 5.39
N GLN A 89 -30.41 -6.68 4.24
CA GLN A 89 -31.18 -7.36 3.20
C GLN A 89 -31.79 -8.67 3.70
N THR A 90 -30.98 -9.51 4.35
CA THR A 90 -31.43 -10.81 4.88
C THR A 90 -32.55 -10.64 5.91
N ARG A 91 -32.39 -9.72 6.89
CA ARG A 91 -33.37 -9.52 7.95
C ARG A 91 -34.67 -8.90 7.45
N LEU A 92 -34.60 -7.93 6.53
CA LEU A 92 -35.79 -7.32 5.93
C LEU A 92 -36.59 -8.34 5.10
N ARG A 93 -35.90 -9.28 4.44
CA ARG A 93 -36.51 -10.39 3.69
C ARG A 93 -37.17 -11.41 4.61
N GLU A 94 -36.44 -11.89 5.62
CA GLU A 94 -36.90 -12.92 6.55
C GLU A 94 -38.05 -12.46 7.45
N GLU A 95 -38.05 -11.18 7.85
CA GLU A 95 -39.16 -10.59 8.62
C GLU A 95 -40.32 -10.14 7.75
N HIS A 96 -40.24 -10.34 6.43
CA HIS A 96 -41.25 -9.91 5.44
C HIS A 96 -41.59 -8.42 5.55
N LEU A 97 -40.60 -7.60 5.87
CA LEU A 97 -40.74 -6.14 6.04
C LEU A 97 -40.79 -5.41 4.70
N ILE A 98 -40.21 -6.00 3.66
CA ILE A 98 -40.25 -5.52 2.28
C ILE A 98 -40.64 -6.66 1.34
N ASN A 99 -41.20 -6.32 0.17
CA ASN A 99 -41.48 -7.30 -0.87
C ASN A 99 -40.24 -7.53 -1.76
N ASN A 100 -40.26 -8.57 -2.59
CA ASN A 100 -39.13 -8.95 -3.44
C ASN A 100 -38.74 -7.86 -4.46
N ALA A 101 -39.68 -7.05 -4.94
CA ALA A 101 -39.38 -5.96 -5.89
C ALA A 101 -38.65 -4.83 -5.17
N ASP A 102 -39.14 -4.42 -4.00
CA ASP A 102 -38.52 -3.40 -3.16
C ASP A 102 -37.11 -3.83 -2.71
N GLU A 103 -36.94 -5.11 -2.37
CA GLU A 103 -35.64 -5.69 -2.05
C GLU A 103 -34.67 -5.60 -3.25
N ALA A 104 -35.11 -6.06 -4.42
CA ALA A 104 -34.30 -6.02 -5.64
C ALA A 104 -33.88 -4.59 -6.01
N THR A 105 -34.77 -3.61 -5.83
CA THR A 105 -34.47 -2.20 -6.09
C THR A 105 -33.50 -1.62 -5.04
N ILE A 106 -33.69 -1.86 -3.75
CA ILE A 106 -32.87 -1.27 -2.68
C ILE A 106 -31.44 -1.83 -2.68
N PHE A 107 -31.29 -3.13 -2.91
CA PHE A 107 -30.01 -3.84 -2.79
C PHE A 107 -29.37 -4.21 -4.13
N SER A 108 -29.88 -3.68 -5.24
CA SER A 108 -29.37 -3.95 -6.58
C SER A 108 -27.86 -3.73 -6.68
N GLY A 109 -27.10 -4.77 -7.04
CA GLY A 109 -25.66 -4.70 -7.24
C GLY A 109 -24.79 -4.79 -5.98
N CYS A 110 -25.38 -4.77 -4.77
CA CYS A 110 -24.61 -4.88 -3.51
C CYS A 110 -23.80 -6.18 -3.42
N ASP A 111 -24.43 -7.31 -3.75
CA ASP A 111 -23.78 -8.64 -3.75
C ASP A 111 -22.60 -8.71 -4.72
N ALA A 112 -22.78 -8.15 -5.92
CA ALA A 112 -21.76 -8.14 -6.96
C ALA A 112 -20.55 -7.29 -6.53
N ILE A 113 -20.79 -6.13 -5.91
CA ILE A 113 -19.73 -5.30 -5.35
C ILE A 113 -19.02 -6.08 -4.23
N LEU A 114 -19.74 -6.64 -3.26
CA LEU A 114 -19.10 -7.41 -2.18
C LEU A 114 -18.22 -8.56 -2.70
N ALA A 115 -18.67 -9.26 -3.74
CA ALA A 115 -17.96 -10.38 -4.33
C ALA A 115 -16.61 -10.01 -4.95
N ILE A 116 -16.45 -8.78 -5.48
CA ILE A 116 -15.17 -8.33 -6.07
C ILE A 116 -14.18 -7.84 -5.00
N HIS A 117 -14.68 -7.27 -3.91
CA HIS A 117 -13.83 -6.67 -2.87
C HIS A 117 -13.18 -7.70 -1.97
N GLN A 118 -13.85 -8.82 -1.70
CA GLN A 118 -13.28 -9.91 -0.89
C GLN A 118 -11.95 -10.47 -1.45
N PRO A 119 -11.85 -10.90 -2.72
CA PRO A 119 -10.59 -11.36 -3.29
C PRO A 119 -9.57 -10.22 -3.46
N LEU A 120 -10.02 -9.00 -3.77
CA LEU A 120 -9.15 -7.82 -3.82
C LEU A 120 -8.44 -7.58 -2.48
N LEU A 121 -9.15 -7.66 -1.36
CA LEU A 121 -8.55 -7.52 -0.02
C LEU A 121 -7.47 -8.59 0.24
N GLU A 122 -7.70 -9.83 -0.16
CA GLU A 122 -6.73 -10.91 0.04
C GLU A 122 -5.44 -10.69 -0.78
N ASP A 123 -5.58 -10.19 -2.01
CA ASP A 123 -4.43 -9.79 -2.84
C ASP A 123 -3.67 -8.61 -2.20
N LEU A 124 -4.38 -7.58 -1.70
CA LEU A 124 -3.77 -6.44 -1.03
C LEU A 124 -3.05 -6.84 0.27
N LYS A 125 -3.63 -7.76 1.07
CA LYS A 125 -2.97 -8.33 2.26
C LYS A 125 -1.71 -9.10 1.90
N ALA A 126 -1.63 -9.70 0.71
CA ALA A 126 -0.44 -10.40 0.26
C ALA A 126 0.76 -9.45 0.07
N ILE A 127 0.51 -8.21 -0.36
CA ILE A 127 1.55 -7.17 -0.47
C ILE A 127 2.18 -6.90 0.91
N LEU A 128 1.39 -6.80 1.97
CA LEU A 128 1.92 -6.51 3.32
C LEU A 128 2.91 -7.57 3.82
N ARG A 129 2.81 -8.81 3.34
CA ARG A 129 3.74 -9.90 3.69
C ARG A 129 5.06 -9.80 2.93
N ASN A 130 5.04 -9.26 1.72
CA ASN A 130 6.21 -9.16 0.84
C ASN A 130 6.09 -7.94 -0.08
N PRO A 131 6.31 -6.72 0.45
CA PRO A 131 6.05 -5.51 -0.29
C PRO A 131 7.06 -5.32 -1.41
N ARG A 132 6.58 -5.12 -2.62
CA ARG A 132 7.38 -4.72 -3.78
C ARG A 132 6.72 -3.53 -4.46
N VAL A 133 7.56 -2.62 -4.94
CA VAL A 133 7.13 -1.46 -5.73
C VAL A 133 6.38 -1.94 -6.98
N GLY A 134 5.25 -1.31 -7.30
CA GLY A 134 4.44 -1.58 -8.49
C GLY A 134 3.33 -2.61 -8.31
N GLN A 135 3.34 -3.40 -7.22
CA GLN A 135 2.34 -4.47 -7.03
C GLN A 135 0.91 -3.96 -6.81
N VAL A 136 0.76 -2.74 -6.28
CA VAL A 136 -0.58 -2.18 -6.03
C VAL A 136 -1.29 -1.94 -7.35
N GLY A 137 -0.62 -1.34 -8.33
CA GLY A 137 -1.18 -1.08 -9.66
C GLY A 137 -1.64 -2.37 -10.33
N ASP A 138 -0.76 -3.37 -10.40
CA ASP A 138 -1.05 -4.69 -10.98
C ASP A 138 -2.31 -5.33 -10.39
N ILE A 139 -2.48 -5.24 -9.07
CA ILE A 139 -3.63 -5.82 -8.39
C ILE A 139 -4.91 -5.11 -8.82
N PHE A 140 -4.97 -3.77 -8.85
CA PHE A 140 -6.17 -3.07 -9.31
C PHE A 140 -6.48 -3.33 -10.78
N LEU A 141 -5.45 -3.38 -11.63
CA LEU A 141 -5.61 -3.68 -13.06
C LEU A 141 -6.16 -5.09 -13.31
N LYS A 142 -5.83 -6.07 -12.46
CA LYS A 142 -6.41 -7.42 -12.50
C LYS A 142 -7.94 -7.40 -12.34
N TYR A 143 -8.49 -6.50 -11.53
CA TYR A 143 -9.93 -6.38 -11.26
C TYR A 143 -10.63 -5.33 -12.15
N ARG A 144 -9.92 -4.75 -13.14
CA ARG A 144 -10.39 -3.62 -13.96
C ARG A 144 -11.81 -3.80 -14.48
N ASP A 145 -12.07 -4.92 -15.15
CA ASP A 145 -13.37 -5.16 -15.79
C ASP A 145 -14.47 -5.45 -14.77
N GLU A 146 -14.11 -5.99 -13.61
CA GLU A 146 -15.03 -6.33 -12.53
C GLU A 146 -15.61 -5.07 -11.87
N PHE A 147 -14.86 -3.96 -11.82
CA PHE A 147 -15.36 -2.68 -11.32
C PHE A 147 -16.52 -2.07 -12.14
N ASN A 148 -16.81 -2.59 -13.34
CA ASN A 148 -17.99 -2.14 -14.11
C ASN A 148 -19.32 -2.38 -13.38
N VAL A 149 -19.37 -3.28 -12.39
CA VAL A 149 -20.57 -3.50 -11.55
C VAL A 149 -21.06 -2.23 -10.85
N TYR A 150 -20.15 -1.28 -10.60
CA TYR A 150 -20.49 0.01 -9.97
C TYR A 150 -21.41 0.88 -10.84
N LYS A 151 -21.34 0.77 -12.18
CA LYS A 151 -22.18 1.57 -13.09
C LYS A 151 -23.66 1.30 -12.83
N ALA A 152 -24.04 0.01 -12.85
CA ALA A 152 -25.42 -0.40 -12.60
C ALA A 152 -25.88 -0.05 -11.18
N PHE A 153 -25.01 -0.22 -10.18
CA PHE A 153 -25.29 0.16 -8.80
C PHE A 153 -25.62 1.64 -8.66
N ILE A 154 -24.76 2.52 -9.20
CA ILE A 154 -24.87 3.96 -9.01
C ILE A 154 -26.03 4.56 -9.79
N VAL A 155 -26.28 4.08 -11.03
CA VAL A 155 -27.47 4.48 -11.79
C VAL A 155 -28.76 4.18 -11.02
N ASN A 156 -28.80 3.04 -10.32
CA ASN A 156 -29.95 2.64 -9.50
C ASN A 156 -30.04 3.38 -8.14
N MET A 157 -29.01 4.09 -7.68
CA MET A 157 -28.99 4.66 -6.32
C MET A 157 -30.12 5.67 -6.05
N LYS A 158 -30.53 6.46 -7.05
CA LYS A 158 -31.66 7.39 -6.91
C LYS A 158 -32.97 6.64 -6.67
N GLU A 159 -33.20 5.56 -7.41
CA GLU A 159 -34.38 4.72 -7.27
C GLU A 159 -34.35 3.94 -5.95
N ALA A 160 -33.20 3.38 -5.58
CA ALA A 160 -32.99 2.72 -4.30
C ALA A 160 -33.30 3.64 -3.12
N GLN A 161 -32.84 4.90 -3.16
CA GLN A 161 -33.14 5.88 -2.12
C GLN A 161 -34.64 6.19 -2.05
N ALA A 162 -35.29 6.47 -3.17
CA ALA A 162 -36.72 6.76 -3.20
C ALA A 162 -37.56 5.55 -2.73
N CYS A 163 -37.15 4.34 -3.10
CA CYS A 163 -37.75 3.09 -2.64
C CYS A 163 -37.58 2.92 -1.12
N LEU A 164 -36.37 3.16 -0.60
CA LEU A 164 -36.07 3.10 0.82
C LEU A 164 -36.92 4.10 1.63
N GLU A 165 -37.03 5.35 1.16
CA GLU A 165 -37.87 6.38 1.78
C GLU A 165 -39.35 6.00 1.77
N ARG A 166 -39.82 5.33 0.72
CA ARG A 166 -41.19 4.82 0.62
C ARG A 166 -41.44 3.69 1.62
N VAL A 167 -40.58 2.68 1.69
CA VAL A 167 -40.77 1.53 2.59
C VAL A 167 -40.66 1.95 4.05
N CYS A 168 -39.81 2.93 4.36
CA CYS A 168 -39.68 3.49 5.72
C CYS A 168 -40.92 4.27 6.20
N LYS A 169 -41.96 4.46 5.36
CA LYS A 169 -43.27 4.97 5.83
C LYS A 169 -44.07 3.91 6.58
N ASP A 170 -43.79 2.63 6.33
CA ASP A 170 -44.37 1.55 7.11
C ASP A 170 -43.79 1.53 8.53
N LYS A 171 -44.66 1.34 9.54
CA LYS A 171 -44.27 1.42 10.95
C LYS A 171 -43.32 0.29 11.35
N GLY A 172 -43.51 -0.91 10.80
CA GLY A 172 -42.65 -2.06 11.08
C GLY A 172 -41.25 -1.83 10.54
N VAL A 173 -41.14 -1.39 9.29
CA VAL A 173 -39.86 -1.05 8.65
C VAL A 173 -39.16 0.09 9.41
N ALA A 174 -39.87 1.18 9.71
CA ALA A 174 -39.29 2.33 10.42
C ALA A 174 -38.75 1.94 11.81
N GLN A 175 -39.49 1.10 12.53
CA GLN A 175 -39.05 0.60 13.84
C GLN A 175 -37.85 -0.32 13.71
N PHE A 176 -37.82 -1.18 12.69
CA PHE A 176 -36.67 -2.04 12.40
C PHE A 176 -35.43 -1.19 12.10
N MET A 177 -35.52 -0.20 11.20
CA MET A 177 -34.40 0.67 10.86
C MET A 177 -33.85 1.37 12.11
N LYS A 178 -34.72 2.06 12.86
CA LYS A 178 -34.34 2.80 14.08
C LYS A 178 -33.73 1.90 15.17
N SER A 179 -34.19 0.66 15.28
CA SER A 179 -33.70 -0.27 16.30
C SER A 179 -32.33 -0.86 15.95
N ASN A 180 -31.99 -0.87 14.66
CA ASN A 180 -30.76 -1.47 14.12
C ASN A 180 -29.74 -0.42 13.65
N GLU A 181 -30.03 0.87 13.78
CA GLU A 181 -29.06 1.98 13.63
C GLU A 181 -27.93 1.97 14.71
N LYS A 182 -27.94 1.01 15.64
CA LYS A 182 -27.00 0.93 16.77
C LYS A 182 -25.53 0.75 16.37
N SER A 183 -25.25 0.33 15.14
CA SER A 183 -23.90 0.27 14.57
C SER A 183 -23.34 1.63 14.13
N GLY A 184 -24.06 2.74 14.39
CA GLY A 184 -23.59 4.11 14.13
C GLY A 184 -23.82 4.61 12.71
N HIS A 185 -24.38 3.78 11.83
CA HIS A 185 -24.71 4.12 10.45
C HIS A 185 -26.11 3.61 10.08
N THR A 186 -26.87 4.46 9.39
CA THR A 186 -28.14 4.11 8.76
C THR A 186 -27.92 3.26 7.50
N LEU A 187 -28.92 2.48 7.07
CA LEU A 187 -28.83 1.72 5.81
C LEU A 187 -28.53 2.65 4.61
N LEU A 188 -29.12 3.85 4.57
CA LEU A 188 -28.86 4.81 3.50
C LEU A 188 -27.39 5.29 3.49
N GLU A 189 -26.79 5.51 4.66
CA GLU A 189 -25.38 5.88 4.76
C GLU A 189 -24.45 4.75 4.30
N LEU A 190 -24.81 3.50 4.62
CA LEU A 190 -24.09 2.32 4.13
C LEU A 190 -24.21 2.18 2.60
N LEU A 191 -25.40 2.36 2.02
CA LEU A 191 -25.60 2.32 0.57
C LEU A 191 -24.84 3.43 -0.18
N LYS A 192 -24.41 4.50 0.51
CA LYS A 192 -23.54 5.55 -0.04
C LYS A 192 -22.04 5.22 0.06
N LEU A 193 -21.65 4.15 0.76
CA LEU A 193 -20.23 3.76 0.86
C LEU A 193 -19.59 3.43 -0.50
N PRO A 194 -20.25 2.69 -1.43
CA PRO A 194 -19.63 2.33 -2.69
C PRO A 194 -19.16 3.53 -3.53
N MET A 195 -19.97 4.59 -3.61
CA MET A 195 -19.59 5.81 -4.33
C MET A 195 -18.34 6.45 -3.71
N ARG A 196 -18.36 6.64 -2.38
CA ARG A 196 -17.22 7.19 -1.63
C ARG A 196 -15.96 6.35 -1.81
N ARG A 197 -16.10 5.03 -1.90
CA ARG A 197 -14.96 4.13 -2.06
C ARG A 197 -14.21 4.35 -3.38
N LEU A 198 -14.93 4.66 -4.46
CA LEU A 198 -14.30 4.99 -5.75
C LEU A 198 -13.47 6.27 -5.67
N GLU A 199 -13.98 7.30 -4.99
CA GLU A 199 -13.24 8.55 -4.71
C GLU A 199 -12.00 8.28 -3.86
N ASP A 200 -12.13 7.44 -2.83
CA ASP A 200 -11.03 7.04 -1.96
C ASP A 200 -9.92 6.31 -2.73
N TYR A 201 -10.27 5.46 -3.72
CA TYR A 201 -9.27 4.81 -4.58
C TYR A 201 -8.48 5.82 -5.41
N VAL A 202 -9.15 6.78 -6.04
CA VAL A 202 -8.46 7.86 -6.76
C VAL A 202 -7.45 8.56 -5.86
N PHE A 203 -7.88 8.92 -4.64
CA PHE A 203 -7.03 9.60 -3.66
C PHE A 203 -5.83 8.73 -3.25
N ILE A 204 -6.06 7.51 -2.76
CA ILE A 204 -4.99 6.68 -2.21
C ILE A 204 -4.01 6.19 -3.28
N LEU A 205 -4.49 5.88 -4.49
CA LEU A 205 -3.63 5.49 -5.62
C LEU A 205 -2.81 6.68 -6.10
N THR A 206 -3.33 7.91 -6.03
CA THR A 206 -2.55 9.13 -6.30
C THR A 206 -1.41 9.31 -5.28
N GLU A 207 -1.68 9.07 -4.00
CA GLU A 207 -0.65 9.16 -2.96
C GLU A 207 0.42 8.06 -3.13
N ILE A 208 0.01 6.84 -3.48
CA ILE A 208 0.94 5.74 -3.76
C ILE A 208 1.77 6.04 -5.02
N TYR A 209 1.14 6.52 -6.10
CA TYR A 209 1.81 6.92 -7.35
C TYR A 209 2.95 7.91 -7.08
N LYS A 210 2.69 8.97 -6.29
CA LYS A 210 3.72 9.97 -5.94
C LYS A 210 4.95 9.36 -5.27
N VAL A 211 4.77 8.31 -4.46
CA VAL A 211 5.87 7.62 -3.77
C VAL A 211 6.55 6.62 -4.69
N GLU A 212 5.81 5.82 -5.45
CA GLU A 212 6.37 4.78 -6.33
C GLU A 212 7.17 5.34 -7.51
N THR A 213 6.78 6.51 -8.05
CA THR A 213 7.49 7.19 -9.15
C THR A 213 8.89 7.68 -8.77
N LEU A 214 9.21 7.71 -7.47
CA LEU A 214 10.57 8.01 -7.00
C LEU A 214 11.54 6.84 -7.24
N PHE A 215 11.03 5.63 -7.52
CA PHE A 215 11.83 4.39 -7.61
C PHE A 215 11.58 3.57 -8.88
N SER A 216 10.43 3.79 -9.55
CA SER A 216 9.99 3.03 -10.71
C SER A 216 9.30 3.92 -11.74
N SER A 217 8.93 3.36 -12.90
CA SER A 217 8.19 4.11 -13.93
C SER A 217 6.79 4.54 -13.49
N GLY A 218 6.20 3.87 -12.48
CA GLY A 218 4.86 4.17 -11.98
C GLY A 218 3.73 3.96 -13.01
N VAL A 219 3.98 3.19 -14.07
CA VAL A 219 3.03 3.00 -15.19
C VAL A 219 1.76 2.32 -14.69
N ASP A 220 1.88 1.17 -14.02
CA ASP A 220 0.74 0.35 -13.62
C ASP A 220 -0.14 1.06 -12.58
N ILE A 221 0.47 1.73 -11.60
CA ILE A 221 -0.26 2.50 -10.58
C ILE A 221 -0.90 3.76 -11.16
N GLY A 222 -0.28 4.39 -12.16
CA GLY A 222 -0.88 5.49 -12.91
C GLY A 222 -2.10 5.03 -13.70
N GLU A 223 -1.99 3.91 -14.42
CA GLU A 223 -3.07 3.32 -15.18
C GLU A 223 -4.23 2.85 -14.28
N ALA A 224 -3.92 2.30 -13.10
CA ALA A 224 -4.88 1.93 -12.08
C ALA A 224 -5.60 3.15 -11.48
N ARG A 225 -4.92 4.28 -11.30
CA ARG A 225 -5.58 5.52 -10.87
C ARG A 225 -6.51 6.04 -11.97
N ASP A 226 -6.02 6.09 -13.20
CA ASP A 226 -6.73 6.68 -14.33
C ASP A 226 -8.02 5.91 -14.66
N MET A 227 -8.03 4.58 -14.49
CA MET A 227 -9.26 3.80 -14.65
C MET A 227 -10.38 4.17 -13.66
N PHE A 228 -10.06 4.63 -12.44
CA PHE A 228 -11.08 5.09 -11.50
C PHE A 228 -11.55 6.51 -11.80
N HIS A 229 -10.66 7.38 -12.32
CA HIS A 229 -11.07 8.67 -12.88
C HIS A 229 -12.07 8.48 -14.02
N ASP A 230 -11.73 7.63 -15.00
CA ASP A 230 -12.59 7.34 -16.15
C ASP A 230 -13.94 6.74 -15.71
N LEU A 231 -13.92 5.86 -14.70
CA LEU A 231 -15.13 5.27 -14.15
C LEU A 231 -16.03 6.34 -13.50
N LEU A 232 -15.46 7.22 -12.67
CA LEU A 232 -16.19 8.32 -12.03
C LEU A 232 -16.74 9.31 -13.06
N ASP A 233 -15.95 9.68 -14.07
CA ASP A 233 -16.40 10.57 -15.15
C ASP A 233 -17.56 9.96 -15.94
N THR A 234 -17.50 8.64 -16.20
CA THR A 234 -18.60 7.90 -16.83
C THR A 234 -19.86 7.99 -15.97
N ILE A 235 -19.72 7.74 -14.66
CA ILE A 235 -20.83 7.79 -13.70
C ILE A 235 -21.43 9.18 -13.61
N ASP A 236 -20.63 10.24 -13.56
CA ASP A 236 -21.11 11.62 -13.49
C ASP A 236 -21.87 12.01 -14.76
N SER A 237 -21.39 11.55 -15.92
CA SER A 237 -22.06 11.77 -17.20
C SER A 237 -23.41 11.05 -17.29
N GLU A 238 -23.53 9.84 -16.76
CA GLU A 238 -24.76 9.05 -16.75
C GLU A 238 -25.74 9.52 -15.64
N GLY A 239 -25.22 9.89 -14.47
CA GLY A 239 -25.98 10.35 -13.32
C GLY A 239 -26.55 11.76 -13.44
N SER A 240 -26.00 12.58 -14.36
CA SER A 240 -26.56 13.88 -14.76
C SER A 240 -27.80 13.74 -15.66
N VAL A 241 -27.97 12.59 -16.32
CA VAL A 241 -29.05 12.32 -17.30
C VAL A 241 -30.26 11.61 -16.66
N ALA A 242 -30.08 10.98 -15.50
CA ALA A 242 -31.14 10.35 -14.70
C ALA A 242 -31.75 11.31 -13.65
#